data_AF-E3N8P8-F1
#
_entry.id   AF-E3N8P8-F1
#
_cell.length_a   1.000
_cell.length_b   1.000
_cell.length_c   1.000
_cell.angle_alpha   90.00
_cell.angle_beta   90.00
_cell.angle_gamma   90.00
#
_symmetry.space_group_name_H-M   'P 1'
#
loop_
_entity.id
_entity.type
_entity.pdbx_description
1 polymer ?
#
loop_
_entity_poly.entity_id
_entity_poly.type
_entity_poly.pdbx_seq_one_letter_code
_entity_poly.pdbx_strand_id
1 'polypeptide(L)'
;MNAATPTPLSYLSIKCVLSHIDASLRLHLSSVCPAIKSVDKVVPLKISVLTFKPLEMHIDGTKYIIDVIRHLTDSKTFENVEEEFVDFWNSYEKNITADDIAIDTRGTRNPRQNFNELVAEQIRLRKEIERLQREKNFFSNSLIFTTQAVSASEAIRRLELQYHTVCERLSKFIPPPHMDYLRLSVYSEPNRTEYLESNKSAYEAMKYLIRKLIGDRKSTQIKTLNVHPSSLIVLPPQLNIKVKDFRLSTNSSAVFKSLRPIFDSSIQLQSNGSEWEIVEVCQWQKTFMFVSLYRAV
;
A
#
# COMPACT_ATOMS: atom_id res chain seq x y z
N MET A 1 -41.08 29.85 28.15
CA MET A 1 -41.27 28.58 27.41
C MET A 1 -40.00 27.77 27.58
N ASN A 2 -40.02 26.72 28.41
CA ASN A 2 -38.86 25.85 28.59
C ASN A 2 -38.78 24.92 27.39
N ALA A 3 -37.77 25.10 26.55
CA ALA A 3 -37.50 24.20 25.43
C ALA A 3 -37.22 22.80 26.00
N ALA A 4 -38.14 21.86 25.80
CA ALA A 4 -37.92 20.46 26.15
C ALA A 4 -36.68 19.98 25.39
N THR A 5 -35.65 19.56 26.11
CA THR A 5 -34.46 18.97 25.49
C THR A 5 -34.89 17.70 24.74
N PRO A 6 -34.53 17.55 23.45
CA PRO A 6 -34.93 16.40 22.67
C PRO A 6 -34.44 15.11 23.35
N THR A 7 -35.35 14.18 23.59
CA THR A 7 -35.02 12.89 24.20
C THR A 7 -34.14 12.10 23.23
N PRO A 8 -32.99 11.57 23.70
CA PRO A 8 -32.15 10.74 22.85
C PRO A 8 -32.88 9.46 22.45
N LEU A 9 -32.59 8.95 21.26
CA LEU A 9 -33.12 7.68 20.79
C LEU A 9 -32.82 6.54 21.79
N SER A 10 -33.82 5.71 22.05
CA SER A 10 -33.65 4.56 22.95
C SER A 10 -32.69 3.53 22.35
N TYR A 11 -32.02 2.75 23.21
CA TYR A 11 -31.12 1.67 22.78
C TYR A 11 -31.78 0.71 21.78
N LEU A 12 -33.03 0.30 22.05
CA LEU A 12 -33.77 -0.63 21.19
C LEU A 12 -34.09 -0.01 19.82
N SER A 13 -34.44 1.28 19.79
CA SER A 13 -34.68 2.02 18.55
C SER A 13 -33.40 2.12 17.71
N ILE A 14 -32.28 2.50 18.33
CA ILE A 14 -30.97 2.57 17.63
C ILE A 14 -30.60 1.20 17.09
N LYS A 15 -30.70 0.15 17.91
CA LYS A 15 -30.39 -1.23 17.51
C LYS A 15 -31.22 -1.69 16.31
N CYS A 16 -32.52 -1.39 16.31
CA CYS A 16 -33.42 -1.72 15.20
C CYS A 16 -32.97 -1.00 13.92
N VAL A 17 -32.81 0.33 13.98
CA VAL A 17 -32.43 1.16 12.84
C VAL A 17 -31.08 0.72 12.26
N LEU A 18 -30.06 0.55 13.10
CA LEU A 18 -28.72 0.10 12.69
C LEU A 18 -28.70 -1.29 12.04
N SER A 19 -29.70 -2.13 12.28
CA SER A 19 -29.79 -3.46 11.67
C SER A 19 -30.26 -3.46 10.22
N HIS A 20 -30.81 -2.32 9.76
CA HIS A 20 -31.36 -2.10 8.42
C HIS A 20 -30.61 -1.05 7.59
N ILE A 21 -29.68 -0.30 8.19
CA ILE A 21 -28.81 0.65 7.47
C ILE A 21 -27.66 -0.09 6.77
N ASP A 22 -27.24 0.42 5.61
CA ASP A 22 -26.08 -0.07 4.87
C ASP A 22 -24.76 0.10 5.66
N ALA A 23 -23.75 -0.71 5.34
CA ALA A 23 -22.51 -0.72 6.12
C ALA A 23 -21.78 0.63 6.08
N SER A 24 -21.69 1.26 4.90
CA SER A 24 -20.93 2.49 4.70
C SER A 24 -21.53 3.68 5.45
N LEU A 25 -22.84 3.90 5.33
CA LEU A 25 -23.56 4.95 6.06
C LEU A 25 -23.48 4.71 7.57
N ARG A 26 -23.60 3.44 7.99
CA ARG A 26 -23.49 3.07 9.40
C ARG A 26 -22.10 3.35 9.98
N LEU A 27 -21.04 3.07 9.23
CA LEU A 27 -19.67 3.39 9.61
C LEU A 27 -19.46 4.91 9.72
N HIS A 28 -20.03 5.68 8.78
CA HIS A 28 -19.99 7.13 8.82
C HIS A 28 -20.73 7.71 10.03
N LEU A 29 -21.95 7.25 10.30
CA LEU A 29 -22.72 7.69 11.48
C LEU A 29 -21.98 7.39 12.79
N SER A 30 -21.35 6.23 12.88
CA SER A 30 -20.57 5.82 14.05
C SER A 30 -19.31 6.66 14.28
N SER A 31 -18.71 7.19 13.21
CA SER A 31 -17.53 8.06 13.32
C SER A 31 -17.88 9.48 13.77
N VAL A 32 -19.06 9.98 13.41
CA VAL A 32 -19.51 11.35 13.73
C VAL A 32 -20.31 11.41 15.04
N CYS A 33 -21.05 10.36 15.40
CA CYS A 33 -21.99 10.37 16.53
C CYS A 33 -21.58 9.39 17.66
N PRO A 34 -20.97 9.88 18.77
CA PRO A 34 -20.54 9.04 19.89
C PRO A 34 -21.67 8.23 20.55
N ALA A 35 -22.89 8.79 20.61
CA ALA A 35 -24.05 8.11 21.19
C ALA A 35 -24.48 6.85 20.41
N ILE A 36 -24.25 6.84 19.09
CA ILE A 36 -24.55 5.70 18.22
C ILE A 36 -23.39 4.69 18.25
N LYS A 37 -22.15 5.17 18.35
CA LYS A 37 -20.92 4.37 18.29
C LYS A 37 -20.90 3.18 19.26
N SER A 38 -21.39 3.36 20.48
CA SER A 38 -21.41 2.29 21.50
C SER A 38 -22.36 1.16 21.13
N VAL A 39 -23.56 1.48 20.68
CA VAL A 39 -24.57 0.51 20.20
C VAL A 39 -24.10 -0.15 18.91
N ASP A 40 -23.53 0.65 18.01
CA ASP A 40 -23.03 0.22 16.72
C ASP A 40 -21.93 -0.85 16.82
N LYS A 41 -21.01 -0.73 17.79
CA LYS A 41 -19.99 -1.76 18.05
C LYS A 41 -20.55 -3.10 18.53
N VAL A 42 -21.76 -3.10 19.13
CA VAL A 42 -22.41 -4.29 19.69
C VAL A 42 -23.31 -4.98 18.66
N VAL A 43 -24.01 -4.21 17.84
CA VAL A 43 -24.93 -4.73 16.82
C VAL A 43 -24.12 -5.28 15.64
N PRO A 44 -24.41 -6.50 15.14
CA PRO A 44 -23.67 -7.06 14.02
C PRO A 44 -23.65 -6.13 12.80
N LEU A 45 -22.47 -5.87 12.25
CA LEU A 45 -22.32 -5.14 10.98
C LEU A 45 -22.50 -6.13 9.84
N LYS A 46 -23.35 -5.82 8.85
CA LYS A 46 -23.56 -6.66 7.66
C LYS A 46 -22.93 -5.98 6.46
N ILE A 47 -21.99 -6.66 5.80
CA ILE A 47 -21.30 -6.20 4.59
C ILE A 47 -21.64 -7.18 3.47
N SER A 48 -22.01 -6.66 2.30
CA SER A 48 -22.29 -7.47 1.12
C SER A 48 -20.99 -7.94 0.46
N VAL A 49 -20.05 -7.02 0.24
CA VAL A 49 -18.75 -7.32 -0.38
C VAL A 49 -17.64 -6.64 0.42
N LEU A 50 -16.69 -7.42 0.94
CA LEU A 50 -15.44 -6.90 1.50
C LEU A 50 -14.29 -7.34 0.61
N THR A 51 -13.47 -6.40 0.16
CA THR A 51 -12.27 -6.71 -0.63
C THR A 51 -11.03 -6.21 0.08
N PHE A 52 -10.03 -7.08 0.25
CA PHE A 52 -8.69 -6.69 0.70
C PHE A 52 -7.69 -6.76 -0.45
N LYS A 53 -6.94 -5.67 -0.60
CA LYS A 53 -5.80 -5.50 -1.50
C LYS A 53 -4.64 -4.87 -0.70
N PRO A 54 -3.40 -4.88 -1.23
CA PRO A 54 -2.30 -4.18 -0.58
C PRO A 54 -2.64 -2.69 -0.41
N LEU A 55 -2.63 -2.21 0.85
CA LEU A 55 -2.96 -0.83 1.23
C LEU A 55 -4.33 -0.30 0.76
N GLU A 56 -5.23 -1.20 0.35
CA GLU A 56 -6.54 -0.86 -0.19
C GLU A 56 -7.61 -1.82 0.37
N MET A 57 -8.75 -1.27 0.78
CA MET A 57 -9.89 -2.04 1.28
C MET A 57 -11.18 -1.48 0.68
N HIS A 58 -12.04 -2.35 0.19
CA HIS A 58 -13.36 -1.97 -0.30
C HIS A 58 -14.44 -2.54 0.60
N ILE A 59 -15.33 -1.69 1.10
CA ILE A 59 -16.52 -2.09 1.85
C ILE A 59 -17.73 -1.74 1.01
N ASP A 60 -18.40 -2.74 0.49
CA ASP A 60 -19.50 -2.65 -0.47
C ASP A 60 -19.10 -1.82 -1.71
N GLY A 61 -19.49 -0.55 -1.76
CA GLY A 61 -19.13 0.38 -2.85
C GLY A 61 -18.07 1.43 -2.46
N THR A 62 -17.65 1.48 -1.19
CA THR A 62 -16.71 2.50 -0.69
C THR A 62 -15.29 1.96 -0.72
N LYS A 63 -14.38 2.68 -1.38
CA LYS A 63 -12.97 2.31 -1.46
C LYS A 63 -12.13 3.15 -0.52
N TYR A 64 -11.29 2.51 0.27
CA TYR A 64 -10.34 3.14 1.17
C TYR A 64 -8.92 2.78 0.70
N ILE A 65 -8.11 3.80 0.38
CA ILE A 65 -6.74 3.64 -0.09
C ILE A 65 -5.81 4.42 0.84
N ILE A 66 -4.71 3.80 1.27
CA ILE A 66 -3.66 4.48 2.02
C ILE A 66 -2.38 4.48 1.19
N ASP A 67 -1.90 5.68 0.87
CA ASP A 67 -0.67 5.87 0.12
C ASP A 67 0.34 6.69 0.95
N VAL A 68 1.60 6.61 0.57
CA VAL A 68 2.64 7.54 1.05
C VAL A 68 2.85 8.59 -0.02
N ILE A 69 2.87 9.85 0.39
CA ILE A 69 3.20 10.99 -0.48
C ILE A 69 4.42 11.67 0.10
N ARG A 70 5.39 11.91 -0.77
CA ARG A 70 6.57 12.71 -0.43
C ARG A 70 6.32 14.16 -0.80
N HIS A 71 6.46 15.03 0.18
CA HIS A 71 6.56 16.47 -0.06
C HIS A 71 8.04 16.82 -0.13
N LEU A 72 8.55 17.00 -1.36
CA LEU A 72 9.90 17.51 -1.61
C LEU A 72 9.91 18.98 -1.17
N THR A 73 10.51 19.30 -0.02
CA THR A 73 10.43 20.67 0.54
C THR A 73 11.48 21.57 -0.12
N ASP A 74 11.15 22.83 -0.40
CA ASP A 74 11.49 23.91 0.55
C ASP A 74 10.29 24.79 0.99
N SER A 75 9.06 24.52 0.54
CA SER A 75 7.86 25.30 0.92
C SER A 75 6.94 24.58 1.91
N LYS A 76 6.55 25.27 2.98
CA LYS A 76 5.60 24.80 4.02
C LYS A 76 4.11 24.96 3.62
N THR A 77 3.80 25.41 2.41
CA THR A 77 2.42 25.61 1.96
C THR A 77 1.98 24.53 0.97
N PHE A 78 0.81 23.94 1.23
CA PHE A 78 0.19 22.88 0.41
C PHE A 78 -0.26 23.35 -1.00
N GLU A 79 -0.07 24.63 -1.34
CA GLU A 79 -0.60 25.19 -2.59
C GLU A 79 0.24 24.88 -3.83
N ASN A 80 1.51 24.45 -3.69
CA ASN A 80 2.38 24.16 -4.85
C ASN A 80 3.41 23.05 -4.54
N VAL A 81 2.96 21.89 -4.09
CA VAL A 81 3.85 20.74 -3.84
C VAL A 81 3.85 19.82 -5.06
N GLU A 82 5.03 19.54 -5.61
CA GLU A 82 5.19 18.39 -6.52
C GLU A 82 4.99 17.11 -5.69
N GLU A 83 3.82 16.49 -5.81
CA GLU A 83 3.52 15.21 -5.18
C GLU A 83 4.14 14.09 -6.02
N GLU A 84 5.18 13.44 -5.49
CA GLU A 84 5.62 12.16 -6.05
C GLU A 84 4.81 11.04 -5.39
N PHE A 85 4.03 10.32 -6.21
CA PHE A 85 3.39 9.10 -5.75
C PHE A 85 4.47 8.08 -5.44
N VAL A 86 4.56 7.67 -4.17
CA VAL A 86 5.54 6.70 -3.70
C VAL A 86 5.00 5.29 -4.03
N ASP A 87 4.72 5.08 -5.31
CA ASP A 87 4.37 3.78 -5.86
C ASP A 87 5.53 2.84 -5.52
N PHE A 88 5.25 1.74 -4.82
CA PHE A 88 6.19 0.63 -4.60
C PHE A 88 7.35 0.78 -3.57
N TRP A 89 7.54 1.89 -2.86
CA TRP A 89 8.73 2.01 -1.99
C TRP A 89 8.68 1.23 -0.66
N ASN A 90 7.50 0.87 -0.16
CA ASN A 90 7.34 0.20 1.13
C ASN A 90 7.51 -1.33 1.07
N SER A 91 8.32 -1.84 0.15
CA SER A 91 8.57 -3.28 0.02
C SER A 91 9.27 -3.91 1.24
N TYR A 92 9.68 -3.17 2.29
CA TYR A 92 10.51 -3.71 3.37
C TYR A 92 10.24 -3.21 4.80
N GLU A 93 9.30 -2.30 5.03
CA GLU A 93 8.84 -2.08 6.41
C GLU A 93 7.99 -3.28 6.84
N LYS A 94 8.66 -4.28 7.42
CA LYS A 94 7.98 -5.29 8.24
C LYS A 94 7.85 -4.75 9.66
N ASN A 95 7.05 -3.70 9.86
CA ASN A 95 6.46 -3.42 11.17
C ASN A 95 5.27 -4.37 11.40
N ILE A 96 5.54 -5.66 11.19
CA ILE A 96 4.61 -6.77 11.39
C ILE A 96 4.92 -7.30 12.78
N THR A 97 3.97 -7.13 13.69
CA THR A 97 4.05 -7.73 15.02
C THR A 97 3.83 -9.24 14.92
N ALA A 98 4.35 -10.02 15.87
CA ALA A 98 4.28 -11.48 15.82
C ALA A 98 2.83 -12.03 15.72
N ASP A 99 1.85 -11.25 16.19
CA ASP A 99 0.44 -11.62 16.17
C ASP A 99 -0.27 -11.20 14.86
N ASP A 100 0.33 -10.36 14.02
CA ASP A 100 -0.33 -9.89 12.80
C ASP A 100 -0.51 -11.02 11.78
N ILE A 101 -1.65 -11.00 11.09
CA ILE A 101 -1.91 -11.92 9.99
C ILE A 101 -1.34 -11.30 8.72
N ALA A 102 -0.13 -11.73 8.36
CA ALA A 102 0.58 -11.23 7.18
C ALA A 102 0.43 -12.19 6.00
N ILE A 103 -0.01 -11.64 4.87
CA ILE A 103 -0.06 -12.33 3.58
C ILE A 103 0.98 -11.66 2.70
N ASP A 104 2.11 -12.34 2.49
CA ASP A 104 3.22 -11.82 1.69
C ASP A 104 3.35 -12.65 0.41
N THR A 105 2.85 -12.10 -0.70
CA THR A 105 3.00 -12.69 -2.04
C THR A 105 4.06 -12.03 -2.88
N ARG A 106 4.78 -11.05 -2.30
CA ARG A 106 6.08 -10.64 -2.82
C ARG A 106 6.93 -11.89 -2.69
N GLY A 107 7.15 -12.63 -3.78
CA GLY A 107 7.98 -13.84 -3.72
C GLY A 107 9.38 -13.52 -3.18
N THR A 108 10.31 -14.47 -3.24
CA THR A 108 11.75 -14.15 -3.08
C THR A 108 12.29 -13.24 -4.18
N ARG A 109 11.43 -12.67 -5.04
CA ARG A 109 11.80 -11.58 -5.92
C ARG A 109 12.12 -10.39 -5.03
N ASN A 110 13.42 -10.19 -4.88
CA ASN A 110 14.07 -8.99 -4.43
C ASN A 110 14.07 -8.04 -5.64
N PRO A 111 13.08 -7.14 -5.85
CA PRO A 111 13.18 -6.16 -6.94
C PRO A 111 14.35 -5.19 -6.71
N ARG A 112 14.94 -5.20 -5.52
CA ARG A 112 16.23 -4.57 -5.23
C ARG A 112 17.33 -5.54 -5.67
N GLN A 113 18.09 -5.18 -6.72
CA GLN A 113 19.54 -5.35 -6.57
C GLN A 113 19.87 -4.70 -5.22
N ASN A 114 20.46 -5.47 -4.32
CA ASN A 114 20.55 -5.13 -2.90
C ASN A 114 21.09 -3.70 -2.81
N PHE A 115 20.48 -2.80 -2.04
CA PHE A 115 21.01 -1.43 -1.85
C PHE A 115 22.51 -1.50 -1.50
N ASN A 116 22.89 -2.52 -0.71
CA ASN A 116 24.27 -2.84 -0.39
C ASN A 116 25.11 -3.30 -1.60
N GLU A 117 24.54 -4.03 -2.56
CA GLU A 117 25.21 -4.37 -3.83
C GLU A 117 25.42 -3.13 -4.69
N LEU A 118 24.44 -2.22 -4.77
CA LEU A 118 24.58 -0.96 -5.51
C LEU A 118 25.61 -0.03 -4.85
N VAL A 119 25.64 0.05 -3.53
CA VAL A 119 26.67 0.78 -2.78
C VAL A 119 28.04 0.14 -2.97
N ALA A 120 28.15 -1.19 -2.91
CA ALA A 120 29.40 -1.91 -3.15
C ALA A 120 29.91 -1.69 -4.59
N GLU A 121 29.01 -1.73 -5.57
CA GLU A 121 29.34 -1.48 -6.98
C GLU A 121 29.71 -0.01 -7.21
N GLN A 122 29.04 0.95 -6.57
CA GLN A 122 29.42 2.37 -6.60
C GLN A 122 30.86 2.55 -6.08
N ILE A 123 31.20 1.94 -4.94
CA ILE A 123 32.54 1.99 -4.35
C ILE A 123 33.57 1.35 -5.29
N ARG A 124 33.23 0.20 -5.89
CA ARG A 124 34.11 -0.52 -6.83
C ARG A 124 34.40 0.32 -8.08
N LEU A 125 33.37 0.83 -8.74
CA LEU A 125 33.49 1.66 -9.94
C LEU A 125 34.31 2.90 -9.66
N ARG A 126 34.06 3.58 -8.53
CA ARG A 126 34.83 4.75 -8.12
C ARG A 126 36.32 4.44 -7.96
N LYS A 127 36.68 3.36 -7.26
CA LYS A 127 38.08 2.96 -7.07
C LYS A 127 38.77 2.65 -8.39
N GLU A 128 38.06 2.02 -9.32
CA GLU A 128 38.61 1.67 -10.64
C GLU A 128 38.81 2.90 -11.53
N ILE A 129 37.88 3.86 -11.50
CA ILE A 129 38.03 5.16 -12.15
C ILE A 129 39.27 5.88 -11.59
N GLU A 130 39.43 5.95 -10.27
CA GLU A 130 40.61 6.56 -9.62
C GLU A 130 41.92 5.84 -9.94
N ARG A 131 41.89 4.51 -10.16
CA ARG A 131 43.05 3.72 -10.61
C ARG A 131 43.45 4.10 -12.03
N LEU A 132 42.49 4.09 -12.95
CA LEU A 132 42.73 4.39 -14.37
C LEU A 132 43.10 5.86 -14.59
N GLN A 133 42.57 6.79 -13.78
CA GLN A 133 42.99 8.19 -13.81
C GLN A 133 44.48 8.35 -13.44
N ARG A 134 44.96 7.62 -12.43
CA ARG A 134 46.39 7.60 -12.08
C ARG A 134 47.26 7.01 -13.18
N GLU A 135 46.81 5.91 -13.79
CA GLU A 135 47.48 5.25 -14.90
C GLU A 135 47.53 6.15 -16.15
N LYS A 136 46.42 6.81 -16.50
CA LYS A 136 46.35 7.82 -17.54
C LYS A 136 47.33 8.96 -17.27
N ASN A 137 47.34 9.53 -16.06
CA ASN A 137 48.25 10.62 -15.71
C ASN A 137 49.72 10.21 -15.82
N PHE A 138 50.06 8.96 -15.47
CA PHE A 138 51.40 8.42 -15.67
C PHE A 138 51.79 8.35 -17.15
N PHE A 139 50.90 7.83 -18.01
CA PHE A 139 51.16 7.73 -19.45
C PHE A 139 51.12 9.08 -20.19
N SER A 140 50.23 10.00 -19.79
CA SER A 140 50.12 11.34 -20.37
C SER A 140 51.37 12.20 -20.16
N ASN A 141 52.17 11.90 -19.13
CA ASN A 141 53.46 12.55 -18.91
C ASN A 141 54.60 11.97 -19.78
N SER A 142 54.31 11.00 -20.65
CA SER A 142 55.26 10.40 -21.61
C SER A 142 54.83 10.65 -23.06
N LEU A 143 55.75 11.15 -23.89
CA LEU A 143 55.55 11.39 -25.32
C LEU A 143 55.40 10.11 -26.17
N ILE A 144 55.66 8.93 -25.59
CA ILE A 144 55.72 7.64 -26.30
C ILE A 144 54.43 6.83 -26.12
N PHE A 145 53.65 7.08 -25.07
CA PHE A 145 52.49 6.25 -24.68
C PHE A 145 51.13 6.92 -24.93
N THR A 146 51.04 7.74 -25.97
CA THR A 146 49.82 8.52 -26.30
C THR A 146 48.62 7.62 -26.62
N THR A 147 48.85 6.47 -27.27
CA THR A 147 47.79 5.49 -27.56
C THR A 147 47.22 4.84 -26.29
N GLN A 148 48.08 4.53 -25.31
CA GLN A 148 47.66 3.99 -24.01
C GLN A 148 46.87 5.03 -23.20
N ALA A 149 47.27 6.30 -23.25
CA ALA A 149 46.53 7.39 -22.61
C ALA A 149 45.12 7.61 -23.22
N VAL A 150 44.97 7.46 -24.54
CA VAL A 150 43.66 7.51 -25.23
C VAL A 150 42.80 6.29 -24.85
N SER A 151 43.38 5.09 -24.82
CA SER A 151 42.66 3.87 -24.38
C SER A 151 42.17 3.97 -22.93
N ALA A 152 43.02 4.46 -22.02
CA ALA A 152 42.65 4.72 -20.64
C ALA A 152 41.53 5.76 -20.51
N SER A 153 41.54 6.81 -21.34
CA SER A 153 40.48 7.83 -21.36
C SER A 153 39.13 7.25 -21.76
N GLU A 154 39.09 6.39 -22.77
CA GLU A 154 37.85 5.73 -23.20
C GLU A 154 37.36 4.69 -22.19
N ALA A 155 38.27 4.02 -21.48
CA ALA A 155 37.91 3.13 -20.37
C ALA A 155 37.29 3.91 -19.19
N ILE A 156 37.88 5.05 -18.81
CA ILE A 156 37.36 5.95 -17.78
C ILE A 156 35.95 6.41 -18.15
N ARG A 157 35.75 6.91 -19.38
CA ARG A 157 34.44 7.40 -19.85
C ARG A 157 33.34 6.33 -19.73
N ARG A 158 33.65 5.08 -20.07
CA ARG A 158 32.69 3.95 -19.95
C ARG A 158 32.36 3.64 -18.49
N LEU A 159 33.35 3.63 -17.61
CA LEU A 159 33.13 3.41 -16.19
C LEU A 159 32.39 4.57 -15.52
N GLU A 160 32.63 5.81 -15.92
CA GLU A 160 31.90 7.00 -15.46
C GLU A 160 30.42 6.91 -15.83
N LEU A 161 30.08 6.43 -17.03
CA LEU A 161 28.68 6.19 -17.43
C LEU A 161 28.02 5.13 -16.55
N GLN A 162 28.72 4.03 -16.27
CA GLN A 162 28.24 2.99 -15.35
C GLN A 162 28.07 3.53 -13.93
N TYR A 163 29.03 4.34 -13.45
CA TYR A 163 28.98 4.98 -12.15
C TYR A 163 27.79 5.93 -12.03
N HIS A 164 27.54 6.77 -13.04
CA HIS A 164 26.37 7.64 -13.10
C HIS A 164 25.07 6.85 -13.07
N THR A 165 24.98 5.77 -13.86
CA THR A 165 23.81 4.88 -13.87
C THR A 165 23.55 4.27 -12.49
N VAL A 166 24.60 3.85 -11.76
CA VAL A 166 24.48 3.35 -10.38
C VAL A 166 24.05 4.48 -9.43
N CYS A 167 24.58 5.69 -9.58
CA CYS A 167 24.22 6.85 -8.76
C CYS A 167 22.76 7.29 -8.97
N GLU A 168 22.27 7.32 -10.21
CA GLU A 168 20.85 7.58 -10.51
C GLU A 168 19.91 6.52 -9.95
N ARG A 169 20.40 5.28 -9.82
CA ARG A 169 19.64 4.21 -9.18
C ARG A 169 19.66 4.35 -7.66
N LEU A 170 20.81 4.74 -7.08
CA LEU A 170 20.99 5.01 -5.65
C LEU A 170 20.22 6.24 -5.18
N SER A 171 20.12 7.30 -6.00
CA SER A 171 19.39 8.52 -5.66
C SER A 171 17.91 8.24 -5.42
N LYS A 172 17.34 7.25 -6.10
CA LYS A 172 15.97 6.80 -5.84
C LYS A 172 15.79 6.17 -4.45
N PHE A 173 16.87 5.72 -3.78
CA PHE A 173 16.82 5.22 -2.40
C PHE A 173 17.01 6.32 -1.35
N ILE A 174 17.56 7.48 -1.72
CA ILE A 174 17.79 8.61 -0.80
C ILE A 174 17.21 9.86 -1.45
N PRO A 175 15.87 10.05 -1.39
CA PRO A 175 15.28 11.28 -1.89
C PRO A 175 15.82 12.50 -1.11
N PRO A 176 15.79 13.71 -1.69
CA PRO A 176 16.10 14.97 -0.99
C PRO A 176 15.35 15.10 0.34
N PRO A 177 15.74 16.02 1.24
CA PRO A 177 14.94 16.29 2.45
C PRO A 177 13.46 16.45 2.09
N HIS A 178 12.64 15.54 2.61
CA HIS A 178 11.23 15.45 2.30
C HIS A 178 10.48 15.22 3.60
N MET A 179 9.22 15.66 3.61
CA MET A 179 8.27 15.27 4.63
C MET A 179 7.35 14.23 4.00
N ASP A 180 7.36 13.03 4.58
CA ASP A 180 6.43 11.97 4.20
C ASP A 180 5.08 12.22 4.87
N TYR A 181 4.01 12.09 4.10
CA TYR A 181 2.64 12.10 4.58
C TYR A 181 1.97 10.78 4.22
N LEU A 182 1.17 10.25 5.13
CA LEU A 182 0.18 9.24 4.82
C LEU A 182 -1.07 9.94 4.28
N ARG A 183 -1.51 9.54 3.10
CA ARG A 183 -2.79 9.99 2.53
C ARG A 183 -3.81 8.86 2.64
N LEU A 184 -4.91 9.13 3.32
CA LEU A 184 -6.12 8.30 3.26
C LEU A 184 -7.07 8.89 2.22
N SER A 185 -7.32 8.16 1.13
CA SER A 185 -8.32 8.49 0.12
C SER A 185 -9.54 7.58 0.30
N VAL A 186 -10.69 8.19 0.56
CA VAL A 186 -11.99 7.52 0.66
C VAL A 186 -12.81 7.90 -0.56
N TYR A 187 -12.97 6.94 -1.47
CA TYR A 187 -13.82 7.07 -2.64
C TYR A 187 -15.24 6.67 -2.28
N SER A 188 -16.06 7.69 -2.06
CA SER A 188 -17.49 7.66 -1.75
C SER A 188 -18.14 8.86 -2.42
N GLU A 189 -19.45 9.01 -2.32
CA GLU A 189 -20.11 10.26 -2.72
C GLU A 189 -20.43 11.08 -1.46
N PRO A 190 -19.73 12.19 -1.16
CA PRO A 190 -18.57 12.78 -1.87
C PRO A 190 -17.23 12.10 -1.52
N ASN A 191 -16.23 12.24 -2.39
CA ASN A 191 -14.88 11.75 -2.14
C ASN A 191 -14.24 12.55 -1.01
N ARG A 192 -13.42 11.90 -0.19
CA ARG A 192 -12.72 12.53 0.94
C ARG A 192 -11.27 12.12 0.96
N THR A 193 -10.40 13.07 1.27
CA THR A 193 -8.97 12.83 1.39
C THR A 193 -8.46 13.45 2.69
N GLU A 194 -7.72 12.67 3.46
CA GLU A 194 -7.11 13.11 4.72
C GLU A 194 -5.60 12.86 4.65
N TYR A 195 -4.81 13.81 5.15
CA TYR A 195 -3.36 13.73 5.21
C TYR A 195 -2.90 13.66 6.67
N LEU A 196 -1.90 12.83 6.95
CA LEU A 196 -1.29 12.69 8.26
C LEU A 196 0.23 12.70 8.11
N GLU A 197 0.91 13.58 8.85
CA GLU A 197 2.38 13.59 8.92
C GLU A 197 2.88 12.20 9.32
N SER A 198 3.74 11.62 8.49
CA SER A 198 4.11 10.22 8.59
C SER A 198 5.24 10.03 9.60
N ASN A 199 4.92 9.42 10.73
CA ASN A 199 5.90 8.77 11.62
C ASN A 199 5.71 7.24 11.69
N LYS A 200 4.84 6.69 10.83
CA LYS A 200 4.40 5.30 10.86
C LYS A 200 4.25 4.74 9.45
N SER A 201 4.43 3.44 9.31
CA SER A 201 4.26 2.75 8.03
C SER A 201 2.81 2.84 7.51
N ALA A 202 2.65 2.87 6.19
CA ALA A 202 1.34 2.78 5.55
C ALA A 202 0.59 1.48 5.92
N TYR A 203 1.32 0.38 6.15
CA TYR A 203 0.75 -0.88 6.61
C TYR A 203 0.18 -0.80 8.03
N GLU A 204 0.85 -0.09 8.93
CA GLU A 204 0.31 0.18 10.28
C GLU A 204 -0.95 1.02 10.22
N ALA A 205 -0.97 2.06 9.38
CA ALA A 205 -2.15 2.89 9.19
C ALA A 205 -3.31 2.08 8.59
N MET A 206 -3.02 1.20 7.62
CA MET A 206 -4.02 0.32 7.03
C MET A 206 -4.55 -0.69 8.04
N LYS A 207 -3.67 -1.32 8.81
CA LYS A 207 -4.03 -2.21 9.91
C LYS A 207 -4.91 -1.48 10.94
N TYR A 208 -4.56 -0.25 11.30
CA TYR A 208 -5.36 0.59 12.18
C TYR A 208 -6.75 0.88 11.60
N LEU A 209 -6.83 1.22 10.32
CA LEU A 209 -8.08 1.51 9.62
C LEU A 209 -9.00 0.28 9.59
N ILE A 210 -8.47 -0.88 9.22
CA ILE A 210 -9.20 -2.16 9.21
C ILE A 210 -9.72 -2.45 10.62
N ARG A 211 -8.88 -2.35 11.65
CA ARG A 211 -9.29 -2.55 13.04
C ARG A 211 -10.40 -1.58 13.45
N LYS A 212 -10.25 -0.29 13.13
CA LYS A 212 -11.21 0.77 13.49
C LYS A 212 -12.57 0.58 12.83
N LEU A 213 -12.60 0.16 11.56
CA LEU A 213 -13.84 0.02 10.80
C LEU A 213 -14.57 -1.29 11.09
N ILE A 214 -13.85 -2.42 11.13
CA ILE A 214 -14.47 -3.75 11.22
C ILE A 214 -13.99 -4.62 12.39
N GLY A 215 -12.77 -4.40 12.90
CA GLY A 215 -12.15 -5.28 13.91
C GLY A 215 -12.67 -5.08 15.33
N ASP A 216 -12.91 -3.84 15.76
CA ASP A 216 -13.36 -3.51 17.14
C ASP A 216 -14.84 -3.84 17.43
N ARG A 217 -15.48 -4.65 16.58
CA ARG A 217 -16.92 -4.95 16.64
C ARG A 217 -17.16 -6.35 17.20
N LYS A 218 -18.26 -6.53 17.93
CA LYS A 218 -18.62 -7.84 18.49
C LYS A 218 -18.88 -8.91 17.42
N SER A 219 -19.33 -8.52 16.24
CA SER A 219 -19.53 -9.43 15.12
C SER A 219 -19.66 -8.65 13.81
N THR A 220 -18.94 -9.06 12.78
CA THR A 220 -19.08 -8.55 11.42
C THR A 220 -19.46 -9.70 10.49
N GLN A 221 -20.60 -9.60 9.83
CA GLN A 221 -21.11 -10.60 8.89
C GLN A 221 -20.83 -10.14 7.47
N ILE A 222 -20.19 -11.00 6.69
CA ILE A 222 -19.76 -10.71 5.32
C ILE A 222 -20.40 -11.72 4.39
N LYS A 223 -21.14 -11.25 3.38
CA LYS A 223 -21.68 -12.13 2.36
C LYS A 223 -20.57 -12.65 1.44
N THR A 224 -19.74 -11.77 0.87
CA THR A 224 -18.60 -12.18 0.04
C THR A 224 -17.32 -11.47 0.47
N LEU A 225 -16.27 -12.23 0.78
CA LEU A 225 -14.93 -11.74 1.07
C LEU A 225 -14.00 -12.04 -0.11
N ASN A 226 -13.45 -11.00 -0.73
CA ASN A 226 -12.44 -11.11 -1.77
C ASN A 226 -11.07 -10.75 -1.19
N VAL A 227 -10.05 -11.55 -1.46
CA VAL A 227 -8.66 -11.23 -1.12
C VAL A 227 -7.82 -11.29 -2.38
N HIS A 228 -7.15 -10.18 -2.70
CA HIS A 228 -6.27 -10.04 -3.84
C HIS A 228 -4.85 -9.73 -3.37
N PRO A 229 -4.08 -10.75 -2.98
CA PRO A 229 -2.75 -10.53 -2.45
C PRO A 229 -1.76 -10.37 -3.61
N SER A 230 -1.67 -9.18 -4.20
CA SER A 230 -0.68 -8.83 -5.22
C SER A 230 0.68 -8.38 -4.64
N SER A 231 0.75 -8.14 -3.32
CA SER A 231 1.94 -7.72 -2.58
C SER A 231 1.78 -8.15 -1.10
N LEU A 232 2.11 -7.27 -0.15
CA LEU A 232 1.87 -7.48 1.28
C LEU A 232 0.48 -7.00 1.69
N ILE A 233 -0.29 -7.85 2.36
CA ILE A 233 -1.49 -7.48 3.11
C ILE A 233 -1.24 -7.81 4.58
N VAL A 234 -1.47 -6.84 5.47
CA VAL A 234 -1.33 -7.02 6.92
C VAL A 234 -2.70 -6.82 7.56
N LEU A 235 -3.21 -7.86 8.20
CA LEU A 235 -4.50 -7.85 8.87
C LEU A 235 -4.28 -7.94 10.39
N PRO A 236 -5.08 -7.23 11.20
CA PRO A 236 -4.95 -7.31 12.65
C PRO A 236 -5.32 -8.71 13.18
N PRO A 237 -4.69 -9.18 14.27
CA PRO A 237 -4.89 -10.53 14.85
C PRO A 237 -6.33 -10.86 15.25
N GLN A 238 -7.14 -9.84 15.52
CA GLN A 238 -8.42 -9.96 16.22
C GLN A 238 -9.58 -9.53 15.33
N LEU A 239 -9.71 -10.17 14.16
CA LEU A 239 -10.85 -9.95 13.27
C LEU A 239 -11.98 -10.94 13.56
N ASN A 240 -13.03 -10.48 14.23
CA ASN A 240 -14.23 -11.27 14.47
C ASN A 240 -15.20 -11.16 13.27
N ILE A 241 -14.90 -11.93 12.23
CA ILE A 241 -15.61 -11.89 10.94
C ILE A 241 -16.26 -13.25 10.66
N LYS A 242 -17.52 -13.20 10.24
CA LYS A 242 -18.30 -14.35 9.77
C LYS A 242 -18.54 -14.22 8.27
N VAL A 243 -17.87 -15.05 7.47
CA VAL A 243 -17.91 -14.98 6.00
C VAL A 243 -18.82 -16.08 5.46
N LYS A 244 -19.68 -15.76 4.47
CA LYS A 244 -20.50 -16.75 3.76
C LYS A 244 -19.85 -17.30 2.50
N ASP A 245 -19.28 -16.42 1.67
CA ASP A 245 -18.57 -16.74 0.43
C ASP A 245 -17.17 -16.12 0.48
N PHE A 246 -16.14 -16.90 0.13
CA PHE A 246 -14.74 -16.46 0.16
C PHE A 246 -14.08 -16.70 -1.19
N ARG A 247 -13.43 -15.67 -1.72
CA ARG A 247 -12.73 -15.69 -3.01
C ARG A 247 -11.30 -15.20 -2.82
N LEU A 248 -10.37 -15.93 -3.42
CA LEU A 248 -8.95 -15.65 -3.37
C LEU A 248 -8.41 -15.60 -4.78
N SER A 249 -7.73 -14.52 -5.18
CA SER A 249 -7.21 -14.40 -6.55
C SER A 249 -5.86 -15.11 -6.78
N THR A 250 -5.53 -16.08 -5.92
CA THR A 250 -4.30 -16.88 -6.03
C THR A 250 -4.57 -18.29 -5.53
N ASN A 251 -3.92 -19.28 -6.15
CA ASN A 251 -4.00 -20.68 -5.74
C ASN A 251 -2.88 -21.05 -4.74
N SER A 252 -2.22 -20.06 -4.12
CA SER A 252 -1.11 -20.30 -3.17
C SER A 252 -1.61 -20.88 -1.84
N SER A 253 -1.20 -22.12 -1.55
CA SER A 253 -1.52 -22.79 -0.29
C SER A 253 -0.91 -22.09 0.95
N ALA A 254 0.20 -21.37 0.78
CA ALA A 254 0.84 -20.59 1.84
C ALA A 254 -0.02 -19.35 2.23
N VAL A 255 -0.55 -18.66 1.22
CA VAL A 255 -1.50 -17.55 1.43
C VAL A 255 -2.75 -18.05 2.15
N PHE A 256 -3.28 -19.19 1.71
CA PHE A 256 -4.45 -19.80 2.31
C PHE A 256 -4.22 -20.15 3.80
N LYS A 257 -3.07 -20.76 4.14
CA LYS A 257 -2.69 -21.06 5.53
C LYS A 257 -2.62 -19.79 6.39
N SER A 258 -2.12 -18.69 5.82
CA SER A 258 -1.97 -17.41 6.53
C SER A 258 -3.33 -16.79 6.86
N LEU A 259 -4.36 -17.01 6.04
CA LEU A 259 -5.73 -16.52 6.25
C LEU A 259 -6.56 -17.34 7.23
N ARG A 260 -6.13 -18.56 7.57
CA ARG A 260 -6.86 -19.48 8.45
C ARG A 260 -7.33 -18.86 9.77
N PRO A 261 -6.57 -17.98 10.47
CA PRO A 261 -7.01 -17.38 11.72
C PRO A 261 -8.24 -16.45 11.61
N ILE A 262 -8.59 -15.98 10.40
CA ILE A 262 -9.71 -15.05 10.17
C ILE A 262 -11.03 -15.79 10.01
N PHE A 263 -10.97 -17.07 9.63
CA PHE A 263 -12.15 -17.86 9.36
C PHE A 263 -12.63 -18.56 10.63
N ASP A 264 -13.90 -18.35 10.96
CA ASP A 264 -14.60 -19.24 11.89
C ASP A 264 -14.64 -20.64 11.28
N SER A 265 -14.47 -21.67 12.11
CA SER A 265 -14.26 -23.09 11.74
C SER A 265 -15.33 -23.73 10.83
N SER A 266 -16.38 -22.98 10.45
CA SER A 266 -17.57 -23.40 9.74
C SER A 266 -17.62 -23.08 8.24
N ILE A 267 -16.57 -22.50 7.64
CA ILE A 267 -16.61 -22.06 6.23
C ILE A 267 -16.26 -23.21 5.29
N GLN A 268 -17.18 -23.55 4.38
CA GLN A 268 -16.89 -24.37 3.21
C GLN A 268 -16.36 -23.49 2.07
N LEU A 269 -15.18 -23.82 1.57
CA LEU A 269 -14.42 -22.97 0.66
C LEU A 269 -14.57 -23.50 -0.77
N GLN A 270 -15.02 -22.65 -1.68
CA GLN A 270 -15.02 -22.95 -3.11
C GLN A 270 -13.86 -22.21 -3.77
N SER A 271 -12.86 -22.97 -4.22
CA SER A 271 -11.77 -22.43 -5.03
C SER A 271 -12.28 -22.27 -6.46
N ASN A 272 -12.73 -21.07 -6.82
CA ASN A 272 -13.00 -20.76 -8.23
C ASN A 272 -11.67 -20.49 -8.91
N GLY A 273 -11.13 -21.55 -9.52
CA GLY A 273 -9.97 -21.46 -10.39
C GLY A 273 -10.23 -20.58 -11.61
N SER A 274 -9.13 -20.05 -12.13
CA SER A 274 -8.93 -19.38 -13.43
C SER A 274 -9.51 -17.98 -13.64
N GLU A 275 -8.53 -17.08 -13.84
CA GLU A 275 -8.50 -15.95 -14.77
C GLU A 275 -9.32 -14.69 -14.50
N TRP A 276 -8.71 -13.60 -14.95
CA TRP A 276 -9.02 -12.22 -14.67
C TRP A 276 -10.37 -11.82 -15.26
N GLU A 277 -11.37 -11.64 -14.41
CA GLU A 277 -12.43 -10.67 -14.68
C GLU A 277 -12.37 -9.59 -13.60
N ILE A 278 -11.89 -8.42 -14.02
CA ILE A 278 -12.42 -7.18 -13.48
C ILE A 278 -13.91 -7.24 -13.79
N VAL A 279 -14.73 -7.66 -12.83
CA VAL A 279 -16.18 -7.43 -12.90
C VAL A 279 -16.38 -5.94 -12.61
N GLU A 280 -16.12 -5.13 -13.64
CA GLU A 280 -16.72 -3.82 -13.80
C GLU A 280 -18.22 -4.05 -13.98
N VAL A 281 -18.99 -3.97 -12.90
CA VAL A 281 -20.38 -3.51 -13.01
C VAL A 281 -20.36 -2.04 -12.67
N CYS A 282 -20.20 -1.22 -13.71
CA CYS A 282 -20.86 0.07 -13.89
C CYS A 282 -20.54 0.59 -15.30
N GLN A 283 -21.29 0.11 -16.30
CA GLN A 283 -21.52 0.93 -17.49
C GLN A 283 -22.22 2.21 -17.04
N TRP A 284 -21.71 3.40 -17.40
CA TRP A 284 -22.40 4.43 -18.18
C TRP A 284 -21.40 5.53 -18.62
N GLN A 285 -21.17 5.57 -19.93
CA GLN A 285 -20.70 6.67 -20.79
C GLN A 285 -19.24 7.22 -20.77
N LYS A 286 -18.51 6.78 -21.82
CA LYS A 286 -17.63 7.51 -22.76
C LYS A 286 -16.43 8.33 -22.21
N THR A 287 -15.24 7.79 -22.53
CA THR A 287 -14.07 8.39 -23.26
C THR A 287 -12.72 8.20 -22.53
N PHE A 288 -11.87 7.35 -23.15
CA PHE A 288 -10.39 7.09 -23.14
C PHE A 288 -9.42 7.85 -22.17
N MET A 289 -8.23 7.36 -21.73
CA MET A 289 -7.10 6.68 -22.44
C MET A 289 -6.03 6.05 -21.48
N PHE A 290 -5.46 4.89 -21.89
CA PHE A 290 -4.05 4.36 -21.86
C PHE A 290 -3.25 4.11 -20.55
N VAL A 291 -2.26 3.19 -20.40
CA VAL A 291 -1.74 1.95 -21.04
C VAL A 291 -0.62 1.39 -20.11
N SER A 292 -0.43 0.07 -20.01
CA SER A 292 0.90 -0.60 -20.10
C SER A 292 0.74 -2.13 -20.16
N LEU A 293 0.83 -2.66 -21.38
CA LEU A 293 1.00 -4.08 -21.69
C LEU A 293 2.50 -4.39 -21.69
N TYR A 294 2.97 -5.31 -20.85
CA TYR A 294 4.24 -5.99 -21.09
C TYR A 294 3.96 -7.36 -21.68
N ARG A 295 4.35 -7.50 -22.95
CA ARG A 295 4.47 -8.75 -23.68
C ARG A 295 5.83 -9.36 -23.30
N ALA A 296 5.84 -10.59 -22.82
CA ALA A 296 7.04 -11.41 -22.82
C ALA A 296 6.75 -12.66 -23.67
N VAL A 297 7.69 -12.94 -24.57
CA VAL A 297 7.74 -14.08 -25.50
C VAL A 297 7.61 -15.40 -24.74
#